data_AF-A0A8T1C256-F1
#
_entry.id   AF-A0A8T1C256-F1
#
_cell.length_a   1.000
_cell.length_b   1.000
_cell.length_c   1.000
_cell.angle_alpha   90.00
_cell.angle_beta   90.00
_cell.angle_gamma   90.00
#
_symmetry.space_group_name_H-M   'P 1'
#
loop_
_entity.id
_entity.type
_entity.pdbx_description
1 polymer ?
#
loop_
_entity_poly.entity_id
_entity_poly.type
_entity_poly.pdbx_seq_one_letter_code
_entity_poly.pdbx_strand_id
1 'polypeptide(L)'
;MSLSPSVGRLGGLSEEKKLQTARIARQTRAYSGLVNKESHIAADQKLFATVKRPTYIKRESDGPLLTGMFLGLGVGFVQIIRGEVSMATGTGKKE
;
A
#
# COMPACT_ATOMS: atom_id res chain seq x y z
N MET A 1 -14.50 67.45 11.27
CA MET A 1 -13.09 66.99 11.19
C MET A 1 -12.92 65.96 12.30
N SER A 2 -12.47 64.71 12.12
CA SER A 2 -11.83 63.98 11.03
C SER A 2 -11.93 62.46 11.32
N LEU A 3 -11.80 61.66 10.26
CA LEU A 3 -11.88 60.19 10.18
C LEU A 3 -10.67 59.45 10.79
N SER A 4 -10.90 58.25 11.40
CA SER A 4 -10.14 56.95 11.37
C SER A 4 -8.58 56.90 11.46
N PRO A 5 -7.89 55.72 11.55
CA PRO A 5 -8.20 54.41 12.16
C PRO A 5 -6.99 53.70 12.87
N SER A 6 -7.28 52.59 13.57
CA SER A 6 -6.49 51.34 13.69
C SER A 6 -4.95 51.36 13.74
N VAL A 7 -4.36 51.02 14.90
CA VAL A 7 -2.99 50.49 15.00
C VAL A 7 -3.07 48.97 15.23
N GLY A 8 -3.15 48.24 14.13
CA GLY A 8 -3.18 46.77 14.11
C GLY A 8 -1.85 46.18 13.62
N ARG A 9 -1.27 45.30 14.45
CA ARG A 9 -0.84 43.95 14.05
C ARG A 9 0.01 43.83 12.76
N LEU A 10 1.28 44.26 12.79
CA LEU A 10 2.21 44.06 11.67
C LEU A 10 3.37 43.06 11.92
N GLY A 11 3.45 42.43 13.09
CA GLY A 11 4.55 41.49 13.42
C GLY A 11 4.29 40.00 13.15
N GLY A 12 3.03 39.55 13.08
CA GLY A 12 2.69 38.11 13.08
C GLY A 12 2.70 37.41 11.72
N LEU A 13 2.62 38.16 10.62
CA LEU A 13 2.41 37.59 9.28
C LEU A 13 3.68 36.97 8.65
N SER A 14 4.87 37.32 9.15
CA SER A 14 6.15 36.78 8.64
C SER A 14 6.47 35.41 9.24
N GLU A 15 6.22 35.24 10.54
CA GLU A 15 6.49 33.99 11.26
C GLU A 15 5.50 32.89 10.89
N GLU A 16 4.23 33.22 10.65
CA GLU A 16 3.25 32.23 10.15
C GLU A 16 3.61 31.70 8.76
N LYS A 17 4.11 32.55 7.87
CA LYS A 17 4.60 32.14 6.54
C LYS A 17 5.81 31.22 6.68
N LYS A 18 6.79 31.58 7.52
CA LYS A 18 7.94 30.70 7.79
C LYS A 18 7.53 29.36 8.38
N LEU A 19 6.54 29.35 9.28
CA LEU A 19 6.02 28.12 9.90
C LEU A 19 5.27 27.25 8.88
N GLN A 20 4.51 27.85 7.97
CA GLN A 20 3.85 27.16 6.87
C GLN A 20 4.86 26.62 5.86
N THR A 21 5.84 27.42 5.44
CA THR A 21 6.92 26.98 4.55
C THR A 21 7.77 25.89 5.20
N ALA A 22 8.06 25.97 6.49
CA ALA A 22 8.76 24.93 7.23
C ALA A 22 7.93 23.65 7.37
N ARG A 23 6.60 23.74 7.53
CA ARG A 23 5.70 22.58 7.50
C ARG A 23 5.66 21.91 6.13
N ILE A 24 5.61 22.69 5.05
CA ILE A 24 5.67 22.19 3.67
C ILE A 24 7.04 21.56 3.39
N ALA A 25 8.13 22.21 3.82
CA ALA A 25 9.50 21.69 3.67
C ALA A 25 9.78 20.42 4.50
N ARG A 26 9.05 20.23 5.61
CA ARG A 26 9.14 19.01 6.43
C ARG A 26 8.32 17.86 5.86
N GLN A 27 7.29 18.13 5.04
CA GLN A 27 6.57 17.10 4.27
C GLN A 27 7.36 16.61 3.05
N THR A 28 8.30 17.41 2.53
CA THR A 28 9.28 16.98 1.52
C THR A 28 10.52 16.30 2.14
N ARG A 29 10.40 15.75 3.35
CA ARG A 29 11.44 14.93 3.98
C ARG A 29 11.61 13.62 3.20
N ALA A 30 12.55 13.66 2.26
CA ALA A 30 13.33 12.55 1.74
C ALA A 30 12.55 11.25 1.49
N TYR A 31 11.81 11.21 0.38
CA TYR A 31 11.64 9.94 -0.31
C TYR A 31 13.04 9.47 -0.73
N SER A 32 13.54 8.46 -0.02
CA SER A 32 14.79 7.79 -0.33
C SER A 32 14.76 7.36 -1.79
N GLY A 33 15.57 8.01 -2.62
CA GLY A 33 15.84 7.65 -4.01
C GLY A 33 16.66 6.37 -4.11
N LEU A 34 16.34 5.35 -3.32
CA LEU A 34 17.07 4.07 -3.33
C LEU A 34 16.85 3.31 -4.64
N VAL A 35 15.85 3.68 -5.43
CA VAL A 35 15.68 3.20 -6.81
C VAL A 35 15.05 4.31 -7.64
N ASN A 36 15.71 4.68 -8.74
CA ASN A 36 15.17 5.56 -9.78
C ASN A 36 14.10 4.81 -10.58
N LYS A 37 12.92 4.63 -9.98
CA LYS A 37 11.71 4.06 -10.61
C LYS A 37 10.61 5.11 -10.50
N GLU A 38 9.75 5.19 -11.51
CA GLU A 38 8.57 6.06 -11.48
C GLU A 38 7.75 5.78 -10.21
N SER A 39 7.32 6.84 -9.53
CA SER A 39 6.56 6.71 -8.28
C SER A 39 5.15 6.19 -8.57
N HIS A 40 4.92 4.90 -8.31
CA HIS A 40 3.60 4.28 -8.40
C HIS A 40 2.67 4.64 -7.23
N ILE A 41 3.12 5.43 -6.26
CA ILE A 41 2.42 5.69 -5.00
C ILE A 41 1.11 6.44 -5.23
N ALA A 42 1.10 7.46 -6.09
CA ALA A 42 -0.11 8.22 -6.38
C ALA A 42 -1.15 7.38 -7.17
N ALA A 43 -0.67 6.54 -8.09
CA ALA A 43 -1.51 5.64 -8.86
C ALA A 43 -2.15 4.56 -7.96
N ASP A 44 -1.35 3.97 -7.06
CA ASP A 44 -1.82 3.00 -6.08
C ASP A 44 -2.83 3.63 -5.10
N GLN A 45 -2.57 4.83 -4.58
CA GLN A 45 -3.52 5.53 -3.70
C GLN A 45 -4.87 5.76 -4.38
N LYS A 46 -4.85 6.16 -5.66
CA LYS A 46 -6.08 6.30 -6.46
C LYS A 46 -6.78 4.95 -6.63
N LEU A 47 -6.05 3.89 -6.95
CA LEU A 47 -6.59 2.53 -7.12
C LEU A 47 -7.27 2.03 -5.84
N PHE A 48 -6.62 2.18 -4.69
CA PHE A 48 -7.14 1.71 -3.40
C PHE A 48 -8.35 2.50 -2.90
N ALA A 49 -8.44 3.79 -3.24
CA ALA A 49 -9.55 4.66 -2.83
C ALA A 49 -10.78 4.58 -3.77
N THR A 50 -10.58 4.29 -5.06
CA THR A 50 -11.66 4.35 -6.07
C THR A 50 -12.26 2.99 -6.44
N VAL A 51 -11.49 1.91 -6.34
CA VAL A 51 -11.95 0.58 -6.76
C VAL A 51 -12.67 -0.14 -5.61
N LYS A 52 -13.95 -0.44 -5.82
CA LYS A 52 -14.81 -1.18 -4.88
C LYS A 52 -14.61 -2.70 -5.04
N ARG A 53 -13.39 -3.17 -4.80
CA ARG A 53 -13.02 -4.61 -4.74
C ARG A 53 -12.38 -4.93 -3.38
N PRO A 54 -12.40 -6.20 -2.93
CA PRO A 54 -11.70 -6.60 -1.72
C PRO A 54 -10.21 -6.29 -1.81
N THR A 55 -9.59 -5.88 -0.71
CA THR A 55 -8.21 -5.36 -0.68
C THR A 55 -7.16 -6.31 -1.30
N TYR A 56 -7.43 -7.62 -1.28
CA TYR A 56 -6.57 -8.67 -1.82
C TYR A 56 -6.79 -8.97 -3.32
N ILE A 57 -7.69 -8.26 -4.02
CA ILE A 57 -7.95 -8.39 -5.48
C ILE A 57 -8.06 -7.01 -6.15
N LYS A 58 -7.35 -6.00 -5.63
CA LYS A 58 -7.48 -4.63 -6.14
C LYS A 58 -6.65 -4.39 -7.39
N ARG A 59 -5.50 -5.03 -7.50
CA ARG A 59 -4.63 -4.94 -8.67
C ARG A 59 -5.01 -6.02 -9.68
N GLU A 60 -4.79 -5.74 -10.96
CA GLU A 60 -5.02 -6.72 -12.02
C GLU A 60 -4.10 -7.96 -11.88
N SER A 61 -2.91 -7.77 -11.32
CA SER A 61 -1.97 -8.85 -11.00
C SER A 61 -2.46 -9.80 -9.90
N ASP A 62 -3.39 -9.37 -9.05
CA ASP A 62 -3.82 -10.13 -7.89
C ASP A 62 -4.63 -11.38 -8.30
N GLY A 63 -5.34 -11.32 -9.43
CA GLY A 63 -6.12 -12.44 -9.97
C GLY A 63 -5.25 -13.66 -10.32
N PRO A 64 -4.25 -13.50 -11.21
CA PRO A 64 -3.30 -14.56 -11.54
C PRO A 64 -2.52 -15.07 -10.31
N LEU A 65 -2.11 -14.16 -9.41
CA LEU A 65 -1.38 -14.53 -8.18
C LEU A 65 -2.23 -15.42 -7.27
N LEU A 66 -3.48 -15.01 -7.02
CA LEU A 66 -4.41 -15.74 -6.18
C LEU A 66 -4.76 -17.11 -6.78
N THR A 67 -4.92 -17.17 -8.10
CA THR A 67 -5.15 -18.42 -8.84
C THR A 67 -3.97 -19.37 -8.67
N GLY A 68 -2.74 -18.88 -8.86
CA GLY A 68 -1.52 -19.67 -8.66
C GLY A 68 -1.40 -20.21 -7.23
N MET A 69 -1.72 -19.39 -6.23
CA MET A 69 -1.73 -19.81 -4.83
C MET A 69 -2.74 -20.93 -4.56
N PHE A 70 -3.97 -20.81 -5.05
CA PHE A 70 -4.99 -21.84 -4.88
C PHE A 70 -4.66 -23.13 -5.61
N LEU A 71 -4.06 -23.06 -6.80
CA LEU A 71 -3.58 -24.24 -7.52
C LEU A 71 -2.49 -24.97 -6.73
N GLY A 72 -1.51 -24.24 -6.19
CA GLY A 72 -0.46 -24.81 -5.34
C GLY A 72 -1.02 -25.48 -4.08
N LEU A 73 -1.94 -24.81 -3.39
CA LEU A 73 -2.62 -25.37 -2.22
C LEU A 73 -3.46 -26.60 -2.56
N GLY A 74 -4.19 -26.57 -3.68
CA GLY A 74 -4.98 -27.71 -4.15
C GLY A 74 -4.13 -28.94 -4.44
N VAL A 75 -3.00 -28.75 -5.13
CA VAL A 75 -2.03 -29.82 -5.40
C VAL A 75 -1.46 -30.39 -4.08
N GLY A 76 -1.12 -29.52 -3.12
CA GLY A 76 -0.67 -29.96 -1.79
C GLY A 76 -1.73 -30.76 -1.04
N PHE A 77 -2.98 -30.33 -1.09
CA PHE A 77 -4.09 -31.03 -0.44
C PHE A 77 -4.31 -32.43 -1.00
N VAL A 78 -4.24 -32.60 -2.33
CA VAL A 78 -4.32 -33.92 -2.97
C VAL A 78 -3.17 -34.82 -2.52
N GLN A 79 -1.96 -34.28 -2.39
CA GLN A 79 -0.82 -35.05 -1.88
C GLN A 79 -1.00 -35.51 -0.44
N ILE A 80 -1.61 -34.69 0.42
CA ILE A 80 -1.93 -35.06 1.81
C ILE A 80 -2.90 -36.24 1.81
N ILE A 81 -4.03 -36.14 1.11
CA ILE A 81 -5.02 -37.23 1.04
C ILE A 81 -4.38 -38.51 0.47
N ARG A 82 -3.57 -38.39 -0.60
CA ARG A 82 -2.87 -39.53 -1.18
C ARG A 82 -1.93 -40.18 -0.17
N GLY A 83 -1.19 -39.38 0.59
CA GLY A 83 -0.31 -39.84 1.66
C GLY A 83 -1.06 -40.60 2.75
N GLU A 84 -2.19 -40.06 3.23
CA GLU A 84 -3.04 -40.72 4.21
C GLU A 84 -3.60 -42.06 3.70
N VAL A 85 -4.08 -42.11 2.45
CA VAL A 85 -4.58 -43.35 1.84
C VAL A 85 -3.48 -44.39 1.67
N SER A 86 -2.29 -43.98 1.22
CA SER A 86 -1.14 -44.89 1.11
C SER A 86 -0.67 -45.39 2.47
N MET A 87 -0.72 -44.55 3.52
CA MET A 87 -0.42 -44.96 4.89
C MET A 87 -1.46 -45.96 5.43
N ALA A 88 -2.76 -45.70 5.19
CA ALA A 88 -3.85 -46.57 5.64
C ALA A 88 -3.86 -47.93 4.94
N THR A 89 -3.53 -47.96 3.65
CA THR A 89 -3.51 -49.20 2.84
C THR A 89 -2.14 -49.90 2.81
N GLY A 90 -1.11 -49.31 3.43
CA GLY A 90 0.24 -49.85 3.45
C GLY A 90 0.93 -49.93 2.08
N THR A 91 0.47 -49.13 1.11
CA THR A 91 0.93 -49.15 -0.29
C THR A 91 1.95 -48.04 -0.58
N GLY A 92 2.70 -48.15 -1.68
CA GLY A 92 3.56 -47.06 -2.16
C GLY A 92 4.93 -46.92 -1.47
N LYS A 93 5.36 -47.93 -0.71
CA LYS A 93 6.76 -48.03 -0.26
C LYS A 93 7.65 -48.35 -1.45
N LYS A 94 8.77 -47.65 -1.59
CA LYS A 94 9.85 -48.08 -2.48
C LYS A 94 10.54 -49.27 -1.83
N GLU A 95 10.80 -50.31 -2.62
CA GLU A 95 11.74 -51.38 -2.26
C GLU A 95 13.14 -50.82 -2.02
#